data_AF-A0A6G1D4B5-F1
#
_entry.id   AF-A0A6G1D4B5-F1
#
_cell.length_a   1.000
_cell.length_b   1.000
_cell.length_c   1.000
_cell.angle_alpha   90.00
_cell.angle_beta   90.00
_cell.angle_gamma   90.00
#
_symmetry.space_group_name_H-M   'P 1'
#
loop_
_entity.id
_entity.type
_entity.pdbx_description
1 polymer ?
#
loop_
_entity_poly.entity_id
_entity_poly.type
_entity_poly.pdbx_seq_one_letter_code
_entity_poly.pdbx_strand_id
1 'polypeptide(L)'
;MLHEGRNLRPGHRNLGRYVRFLNLCTGALVRVHLFLFDDHTLLDSADGLLLLRRSNDTAIRLLHQFTGDIADLPPFSSLLPQIEPHIRHLWSVQDPRNSERMAENHNRCFLTNPSVCSAITVSPAGAITVMLDLPLNLGNTLIHVAHTTAGDQQWTLSGWKLQPFGSIHRIFPRQTVHCGGSGGELC
;
A
#
# COMPACT_ATOMS: atom_id res chain seq x y z
N MET A 1 -1.77 -2.01 -15.19
CA MET A 1 -2.80 -3.01 -14.86
C MET A 1 -3.70 -2.47 -13.75
N LEU A 2 -4.98 -2.85 -13.69
CA LEU A 2 -5.92 -2.46 -12.64
C LEU A 2 -6.59 -3.72 -12.06
N HIS A 3 -6.66 -3.83 -10.74
CA HIS A 3 -7.26 -4.96 -10.02
C HIS A 3 -8.72 -4.64 -9.63
N GLU A 4 -9.54 -5.65 -9.33
CA GLU A 4 -11.01 -5.55 -9.18
C GLU A 4 -11.52 -4.61 -8.04
N GLY A 5 -10.66 -3.94 -7.27
CA GLY A 5 -11.06 -2.91 -6.29
C GLY A 5 -10.29 -2.96 -4.97
N ARG A 6 -10.24 -1.82 -4.26
CA ARG A 6 -9.63 -1.69 -2.92
C ARG A 6 -10.45 -2.48 -1.88
N ASN A 7 -9.78 -3.13 -0.93
CA ASN A 7 -10.37 -3.91 0.17
C ASN A 7 -11.17 -5.17 -0.21
N LEU A 8 -11.19 -5.56 -1.49
CA LEU A 8 -11.68 -6.88 -1.84
C LEU A 8 -10.66 -7.91 -1.36
N ARG A 9 -11.11 -8.95 -0.66
CA ARG A 9 -10.31 -10.18 -0.50
C ARG A 9 -10.16 -10.77 -1.90
N PRO A 10 -9.00 -10.64 -2.55
CA PRO A 10 -8.83 -11.22 -3.86
C PRO A 10 -8.84 -12.74 -3.67
N GLY A 11 -9.56 -13.48 -4.50
CA GLY A 11 -9.80 -14.91 -4.24
C GLY A 11 -10.98 -15.19 -3.30
N HIS A 12 -12.09 -14.46 -3.44
CA HIS A 12 -13.40 -14.93 -2.97
C HIS A 12 -13.54 -16.44 -3.24
N ARG A 13 -13.98 -17.26 -2.27
CA ARG A 13 -13.96 -18.73 -2.38
C ARG A 13 -14.58 -19.25 -3.68
N ASN A 14 -15.63 -18.58 -4.18
CA ASN A 14 -16.29 -18.87 -5.46
C ASN A 14 -15.40 -18.66 -6.71
N LEU A 15 -14.30 -17.90 -6.63
CA LEU A 15 -13.34 -17.65 -7.70
C LEU A 15 -12.10 -18.53 -7.61
N GLY A 16 -12.02 -19.45 -6.64
CA GLY A 16 -10.96 -20.46 -6.53
C GLY A 16 -9.56 -19.89 -6.37
N ARG A 17 -9.39 -18.81 -5.59
CA ARG A 17 -8.11 -18.08 -5.35
C ARG A 17 -7.50 -17.40 -6.59
N TYR A 18 -8.30 -17.19 -7.63
CA TYR A 18 -7.86 -16.41 -8.77
C TYR A 18 -8.22 -14.93 -8.64
N VAL A 19 -7.35 -14.08 -9.17
CA VAL A 19 -7.57 -12.63 -9.33
C VAL A 19 -7.49 -12.28 -10.80
N ARG A 20 -8.35 -11.35 -11.24
CA ARG A 20 -8.35 -10.84 -12.61
C ARG A 20 -7.66 -9.49 -12.68
N PHE A 21 -6.87 -9.31 -13.73
CA PHE A 21 -6.15 -8.08 -14.02
C PHE A 21 -6.49 -7.64 -15.43
N LEU A 22 -6.81 -6.35 -15.57
CA LEU A 22 -6.96 -5.72 -16.86
C LEU A 22 -5.63 -5.10 -17.29
N ASN A 23 -5.09 -5.56 -18.40
CA ASN A 23 -4.00 -4.88 -19.08
C ASN A 23 -4.56 -3.63 -19.77
N LEU A 24 -4.13 -2.45 -19.32
CA LEU A 24 -4.65 -1.17 -19.82
C LEU A 24 -4.11 -0.82 -21.22
N CYS A 25 -2.99 -1.41 -21.63
CA CYS A 25 -2.37 -1.17 -22.93
C CYS A 25 -3.02 -2.03 -24.03
N THR A 26 -3.35 -3.28 -23.71
CA THR A 26 -3.90 -4.24 -24.68
C THR A 26 -5.40 -4.50 -24.52
N GLY A 27 -6.02 -4.06 -23.41
CA GLY A 27 -7.39 -4.41 -23.07
C GLY A 27 -7.59 -5.87 -22.64
N ALA A 28 -6.53 -6.68 -22.62
CA ALA A 28 -6.62 -8.08 -22.27
C ALA A 28 -6.89 -8.30 -20.78
N LEU A 29 -7.77 -9.24 -20.47
CA LEU A 29 -8.06 -9.68 -19.10
C LEU A 29 -7.25 -10.93 -18.80
N VAL A 30 -6.35 -10.86 -17.81
CA VAL A 30 -5.54 -12.00 -17.38
C VAL A 30 -6.02 -12.49 -16.02
N ARG A 31 -6.12 -13.80 -15.85
CA ARG A 31 -6.50 -14.44 -14.60
C ARG A 31 -5.29 -15.15 -14.01
N VAL A 32 -4.92 -14.82 -12.78
CA VAL A 32 -3.74 -15.37 -12.08
C VAL A 32 -4.18 -16.08 -10.81
N HIS A 33 -3.65 -17.28 -10.57
CA HIS A 33 -3.85 -18.00 -9.31
C HIS A 33 -2.91 -17.43 -8.25
N LEU A 34 -3.45 -16.92 -7.15
CA LEU A 34 -2.66 -16.27 -6.10
C LEU A 34 -2.85 -17.03 -4.78
N PHE A 35 -1.84 -17.84 -4.43
CA PHE A 35 -1.86 -18.75 -3.28
C PHE A 35 -1.90 -18.06 -1.91
N LEU A 36 -1.53 -16.77 -1.83
CA LEU A 36 -1.30 -16.05 -0.56
C LEU A 36 -2.54 -15.41 0.06
N PHE A 37 -3.72 -15.46 -0.59
CA PHE A 37 -4.88 -14.69 -0.12
C PHE A 37 -5.69 -15.31 1.02
N ASP A 38 -5.28 -16.47 1.55
CA ASP A 38 -6.01 -17.08 2.65
C ASP A 38 -5.87 -16.27 3.95
N ASP A 39 -4.69 -15.69 4.20
CA ASP A 39 -4.36 -14.88 5.37
C ASP A 39 -3.93 -13.43 5.02
N HIS A 40 -3.90 -13.06 3.74
CA HIS A 40 -3.51 -11.71 3.30
C HIS A 40 -4.68 -10.92 2.70
N THR A 41 -4.65 -9.60 2.91
CA THR A 41 -5.57 -8.62 2.31
C THR A 41 -4.79 -7.75 1.33
N LEU A 42 -5.37 -7.43 0.17
CA LEU A 42 -4.76 -6.50 -0.79
C LEU A 42 -4.87 -5.06 -0.27
N LEU A 43 -3.72 -4.43 -0.10
CA LEU A 43 -3.60 -3.05 0.36
C LEU A 43 -3.66 -2.09 -0.83
N ASP A 44 -2.84 -2.35 -1.85
CA ASP A 44 -2.83 -1.58 -3.10
C ASP A 44 -2.11 -2.33 -4.24
N SER A 45 -2.08 -1.73 -5.42
CA SER A 45 -1.21 -2.15 -6.52
C SER A 45 -0.49 -0.95 -7.14
N ALA A 46 0.84 -1.01 -7.21
CA ALA A 46 1.68 -0.03 -7.89
C ALA A 46 2.58 -0.75 -8.90
N ASP A 47 2.74 -0.17 -10.09
CA ASP A 47 3.62 -0.66 -11.16
C ASP A 47 3.43 -2.14 -11.56
N GLY A 48 2.23 -2.68 -11.37
CA GLY A 48 1.93 -4.08 -11.67
C GLY A 48 2.34 -5.08 -10.57
N LEU A 49 2.82 -4.59 -9.44
CA LEU A 49 3.06 -5.36 -8.22
C LEU A 49 1.90 -5.18 -7.25
N LEU A 50 1.65 -6.22 -6.44
CA LEU A 50 0.58 -6.23 -5.45
C LEU A 50 1.17 -6.05 -4.07
N LEU A 51 0.64 -5.09 -3.33
CA LEU A 51 1.01 -4.86 -1.95
C LEU A 51 -0.02 -5.53 -1.05
N LEU A 52 0.41 -6.52 -0.30
CA LEU A 52 -0.43 -7.37 0.53
C LEU A 52 -0.13 -7.13 2.01
N ARG A 53 -1.17 -7.13 2.85
CA ARG A 53 -1.07 -7.07 4.30
C ARG A 53 -1.50 -8.40 4.90
N ARG A 54 -0.64 -9.02 5.69
CA ARG A 54 -0.96 -10.24 6.44
C ARG A 54 -1.88 -9.91 7.61
N SER A 55 -2.92 -10.71 7.81
CA SER A 55 -4.02 -10.39 8.72
C SER A 55 -3.66 -10.58 10.20
N ASN A 56 -2.66 -11.43 10.51
CA ASN A 56 -2.32 -11.78 11.90
C ASN A 56 -1.36 -10.77 12.56
N ASP A 57 -0.34 -10.30 11.84
CA ASP A 57 0.76 -9.51 12.39
C ASP A 57 1.04 -8.23 11.60
N THR A 58 0.21 -7.93 10.60
CA THR A 58 0.32 -6.75 9.75
C THR A 58 1.59 -6.69 8.89
N ALA A 59 2.31 -7.81 8.73
CA ALA A 59 3.42 -7.92 7.79
C ALA A 59 3.00 -7.48 6.39
N ILE A 60 3.83 -6.69 5.73
CA ILE A 60 3.59 -6.25 4.36
C ILE A 60 4.42 -7.11 3.42
N ARG A 61 3.80 -7.54 2.32
CA ARG A 61 4.44 -8.31 1.26
C ARG A 61 4.22 -7.67 -0.07
N LEU A 62 5.27 -7.59 -0.86
CA LEU A 62 5.18 -7.22 -2.25
C LEU A 62 5.20 -8.48 -3.10
N LEU A 63 4.19 -8.64 -3.96
CA LEU A 63 4.04 -9.81 -4.81
C LEU A 63 4.06 -9.40 -6.28
N HIS A 64 4.97 -10.03 -7.03
CA HIS A 64 4.94 -9.98 -8.48
C HIS A 64 3.96 -11.03 -9.01
N GLN A 65 2.81 -10.60 -9.50
CA GLN A 65 1.70 -11.48 -9.87
C GLN A 65 2.04 -12.57 -10.92
N PHE A 66 2.96 -12.30 -11.86
CA PHE A 66 3.27 -13.27 -12.93
C PHE A 66 4.40 -14.25 -12.59
N THR A 67 5.50 -13.76 -12.02
CA THR A 67 6.62 -14.60 -11.58
C THR A 67 6.34 -15.31 -10.26
N GLY A 68 5.43 -14.79 -9.45
CA GLY A 68 5.18 -15.29 -8.10
C GLY A 68 6.22 -14.85 -7.07
N ASP A 69 7.15 -13.96 -7.44
CA ASP A 69 8.19 -13.48 -6.55
C ASP A 69 7.60 -12.65 -5.40
N ILE A 70 8.13 -12.86 -4.20
CA ILE A 70 7.68 -12.21 -2.98
C ILE A 70 8.86 -11.47 -2.36
N ALA A 71 8.65 -10.21 -1.99
CA ALA A 71 9.53 -9.49 -1.10
C ALA A 71 8.80 -9.19 0.22
N ASP A 72 9.37 -9.64 1.32
CA ASP A 72 8.89 -9.32 2.66
C ASP A 72 9.37 -7.92 3.06
N LEU A 73 8.46 -7.15 3.65
CA LEU A 73 8.70 -5.82 4.19
C LEU A 73 8.36 -5.83 5.69
N PRO A 74 8.87 -4.86 6.47
CA PRO A 74 8.54 -4.76 7.89
C PRO A 74 7.04 -4.75 8.16
N PRO A 75 6.61 -5.21 9.35
CA PRO A 75 5.21 -5.13 9.74
C PRO A 75 4.75 -3.68 9.83
N PHE A 76 3.54 -3.42 9.36
CA PHE A 76 2.96 -2.09 9.35
C PHE A 76 2.84 -1.50 10.76
N SER A 77 2.70 -2.36 11.77
CA SER A 77 2.74 -2.00 13.19
C SER A 77 4.04 -1.34 13.65
N SER A 78 5.17 -1.52 12.94
CA SER A 78 6.43 -0.84 13.27
C SER A 78 6.39 0.69 13.09
N LEU A 79 5.36 1.23 12.42
CA LEU A 79 5.10 2.67 12.38
C LEU A 79 4.47 3.22 13.66
N LEU A 80 3.81 2.39 14.48
CA LEU A 80 3.08 2.86 15.66
C LEU A 80 3.95 3.69 16.62
N PRO A 81 5.17 3.27 17.00
CA PRO A 81 6.01 4.05 17.92
C PRO A 81 6.37 5.45 17.41
N GLN A 82 6.37 5.65 16.09
CA GLN A 82 6.70 6.95 15.46
C GLN A 82 5.47 7.87 15.39
N ILE A 83 4.28 7.30 15.20
CA ILE A 83 3.04 8.07 15.07
C ILE A 83 2.40 8.33 16.46
N GLU A 84 2.50 7.36 17.37
CA GLU A 84 1.83 7.40 18.68
C GLU A 84 2.11 8.66 19.52
N PRO A 85 3.34 9.19 19.61
CA PRO A 85 3.61 10.41 20.36
C PRO A 85 2.84 11.63 19.82
N HIS A 86 2.73 11.75 18.50
CA HIS A 86 2.00 12.84 17.83
C HIS A 86 0.50 12.76 18.13
N ILE A 87 -0.01 11.54 18.03
CA ILE A 87 -1.38 11.06 18.28
C ILE A 87 -1.80 11.36 19.74
N ARG A 88 -1.02 10.88 20.70
CA ARG A 88 -1.27 11.05 22.14
C ARG A 88 -1.25 12.53 22.54
N HIS A 89 -0.28 13.30 22.03
CA HIS A 89 -0.21 14.73 22.29
C HIS A 89 -1.50 15.44 21.85
N LEU A 90 -2.00 15.16 20.64
CA LEU A 90 -3.21 15.80 20.12
C LEU A 90 -4.45 15.52 20.98
N TRP A 91 -4.72 14.26 21.35
CA TRP A 91 -5.88 14.00 22.21
C TRP A 91 -5.68 14.38 23.67
N SER A 92 -4.44 14.43 24.16
CA SER A 92 -4.20 14.97 25.51
C SER A 92 -4.62 16.43 25.64
N VAL A 93 -4.49 17.21 24.54
CA VAL A 93 -4.96 18.60 24.48
C VAL A 93 -6.47 18.66 24.32
N GLN A 94 -7.06 17.75 23.53
CA GLN A 94 -8.47 17.81 23.16
C GLN A 94 -9.41 17.19 24.20
N ASP A 95 -9.04 16.05 24.78
CA ASP A 95 -9.75 15.39 25.88
C ASP A 95 -8.74 14.64 26.78
N PRO A 96 -8.19 15.32 27.81
CA PRO A 96 -7.21 14.72 28.70
C PRO A 96 -7.72 13.45 29.40
N ARG A 97 -9.03 13.37 29.67
CA ARG A 97 -9.64 12.28 30.44
C ARG A 97 -9.74 10.97 29.65
N ASN A 98 -9.77 11.03 28.32
CA ASN A 98 -9.91 9.88 27.44
C ASN A 98 -8.74 9.67 26.47
N SER A 99 -7.66 10.45 26.61
CA SER A 99 -6.53 10.50 25.68
C SER A 99 -5.90 9.12 25.39
N GLU A 100 -5.76 8.25 26.39
CA GLU A 100 -5.25 6.89 26.22
C GLU A 100 -6.19 6.03 25.36
N ARG A 101 -7.48 6.03 25.69
CA ARG A 101 -8.50 5.28 24.95
C ARG A 101 -8.66 5.78 23.51
N MET A 102 -8.47 7.07 23.28
CA MET A 102 -8.46 7.66 21.93
C MET A 102 -7.23 7.20 21.14
N ALA A 103 -6.06 7.14 21.77
CA ALA A 103 -4.84 6.64 21.12
C ALA A 103 -4.92 5.16 20.76
N GLU A 104 -5.45 4.33 21.65
CA GLU A 104 -5.67 2.92 21.34
C GLU A 104 -6.66 2.74 20.18
N ASN A 105 -7.77 3.47 20.18
CA ASN A 105 -8.73 3.43 19.09
C ASN A 105 -8.11 3.88 17.76
N HIS A 106 -7.30 4.93 17.77
CA HIS A 106 -6.62 5.38 16.57
C HIS A 106 -5.59 4.37 16.08
N ASN A 107 -4.80 3.76 16.97
CA ASN A 107 -3.85 2.71 16.60
C ASN A 107 -4.58 1.53 15.93
N ARG A 108 -5.72 1.11 16.49
CA ARG A 108 -6.56 0.08 15.90
C ARG A 108 -7.12 0.50 14.54
N CYS A 109 -7.61 1.73 14.40
CA CYS A 109 -8.05 2.27 13.11
C CYS A 109 -6.89 2.30 12.10
N PHE A 110 -5.70 2.75 12.50
CA PHE A 110 -4.53 2.83 11.64
C PHE A 110 -4.11 1.45 11.10
N LEU A 111 -4.06 0.43 11.96
CA LEU A 111 -3.72 -0.93 11.53
C LEU A 111 -4.79 -1.60 10.66
N THR A 112 -6.03 -1.14 10.75
CA THR A 112 -7.16 -1.71 10.00
C THR A 112 -7.48 -0.94 8.71
N ASN A 113 -7.17 0.36 8.65
CA ASN A 113 -7.39 1.19 7.46
C ASN A 113 -6.46 0.78 6.31
N PRO A 114 -6.88 0.95 5.05
CA PRO A 114 -6.01 0.75 3.92
C PRO A 114 -5.11 1.98 3.73
N SER A 115 -3.85 1.87 4.12
CA SER A 115 -2.81 2.77 3.61
C SER A 115 -2.71 2.60 2.10
N VAL A 116 -2.37 3.67 1.39
CA VAL A 116 -2.26 3.63 -0.08
C VAL A 116 -0.79 3.52 -0.45
N CYS A 117 -0.44 2.63 -1.37
CA CYS A 117 0.91 2.58 -1.90
C CYS A 117 1.06 3.71 -2.92
N SER A 118 1.99 4.63 -2.64
CA SER A 118 2.20 5.77 -3.54
C SER A 118 3.15 5.42 -4.67
N ALA A 119 4.24 4.71 -4.34
CA ALA A 119 5.28 4.35 -5.29
C ALA A 119 6.07 3.11 -4.83
N ILE A 120 6.61 2.39 -5.80
CA ILE A 120 7.58 1.32 -5.60
C ILE A 120 8.78 1.61 -6.49
N THR A 121 9.99 1.46 -5.96
CA THR A 121 11.21 1.55 -6.75
C THR A 121 12.06 0.31 -6.54
N VAL A 122 12.74 -0.12 -7.60
CA VAL A 122 13.70 -1.22 -7.55
C VAL A 122 15.04 -0.67 -8.03
N SER A 123 16.06 -0.73 -7.16
CA SER A 123 17.39 -0.25 -7.52
C SER A 123 18.08 -1.21 -8.50
N PRO A 124 19.14 -0.78 -9.21
CA PRO A 124 19.94 -1.68 -10.05
C PRO A 124 20.56 -2.86 -9.28
N ALA A 125 20.75 -2.72 -7.97
CA ALA A 125 21.21 -3.78 -7.08
C ALA A 125 20.08 -4.72 -6.60
N GLY A 126 18.84 -4.52 -7.08
CA GLY A 126 17.67 -5.31 -6.70
C GLY A 126 17.02 -4.88 -5.38
N ALA A 127 17.43 -3.76 -4.78
CA ALA A 127 16.83 -3.29 -3.53
C ALA A 127 15.45 -2.67 -3.83
N ILE A 128 14.42 -3.24 -3.22
CA ILE A 128 13.03 -2.82 -3.40
C ILE A 128 12.67 -1.82 -2.31
N THR A 129 12.27 -0.60 -2.68
CA THR A 129 11.81 0.43 -1.75
C THR A 129 10.33 0.72 -2.01
N VAL A 130 9.55 0.79 -0.94
CA VAL A 130 8.11 1.05 -1.00
C VAL A 130 7.79 2.32 -0.22
N MET A 131 6.96 3.17 -0.80
CA MET A 131 6.43 4.38 -0.17
C MET A 131 4.92 4.27 0.04
N LEU A 132 4.49 4.55 1.26
CA LEU A 132 3.09 4.55 1.69
C LEU A 132 2.61 5.95 2.00
N ASP A 133 1.46 6.29 1.44
CA ASP A 133 0.68 7.45 1.82
C ASP A 133 -0.24 7.08 2.98
N LEU A 134 -0.06 7.80 4.09
CA LEU A 134 -0.78 7.62 5.35
C LEU A 134 -1.72 8.81 5.55
N PRO A 135 -3.03 8.66 5.21
CA PRO A 135 -4.03 9.68 5.51
C PRO A 135 -4.32 9.66 7.02
N LEU A 136 -3.47 10.34 7.77
CA LEU A 136 -3.59 10.47 9.22
C LEU A 136 -4.40 11.73 9.53
N ASN A 137 -5.43 11.59 10.36
CA ASN A 137 -6.23 12.72 10.82
C ASN A 137 -5.69 13.19 12.17
N LEU A 138 -4.68 14.06 12.12
CA LEU A 138 -3.96 14.58 13.28
C LEU A 138 -4.34 16.05 13.54
N GLY A 139 -5.65 16.34 13.60
CA GLY A 139 -6.20 17.69 13.79
C GLY A 139 -6.33 18.52 12.50
N ASN A 140 -5.46 18.29 11.52
CA ASN A 140 -5.67 18.61 10.11
C ASN A 140 -5.52 17.32 9.28
N THR A 141 -6.32 17.16 8.22
CA THR A 141 -6.10 16.08 7.25
C THR A 141 -4.77 16.35 6.56
N LEU A 142 -3.73 15.59 6.86
CA LEU A 142 -2.43 15.63 6.17
C LEU A 142 -2.04 14.21 5.79
N ILE A 143 -1.49 14.05 4.59
CA ILE A 143 -0.94 12.78 4.15
C ILE A 143 0.51 12.74 4.60
N HIS A 144 0.83 11.83 5.51
CA HIS A 144 2.21 11.54 5.90
C HIS A 144 2.76 10.46 4.98
N VAL A 145 4.05 10.54 4.68
CA VAL A 145 4.72 9.52 3.86
C VAL A 145 5.57 8.64 4.75
N ALA A 146 5.41 7.33 4.65
CA ALA A 146 6.32 6.35 5.22
C ALA A 146 7.03 5.58 4.12
N HIS A 147 8.25 5.13 4.38
CA HIS A 147 9.01 4.33 3.42
C HIS A 147 9.78 3.21 4.12
N THR A 148 10.13 2.20 3.34
CA THR A 148 11.00 1.10 3.77
C THR A 148 11.61 0.42 2.56
N THR A 149 12.75 -0.23 2.76
CA THR A 149 13.41 -1.09 1.80
C THR A 149 13.28 -2.56 2.25
N ALA A 150 13.14 -3.48 1.30
CA ALA A 150 13.14 -4.91 1.58
C ALA A 150 14.43 -5.31 2.32
N GLY A 151 14.27 -5.95 3.48
CA GLY A 151 15.36 -6.27 4.41
C GLY A 151 15.48 -5.34 5.62
N ASP A 152 14.78 -4.19 5.62
CA ASP A 152 14.65 -3.36 6.82
C ASP A 152 13.90 -4.11 7.93
N GLN A 153 14.06 -3.63 9.16
CA GLN A 153 13.33 -4.16 10.33
C GLN A 153 12.07 -3.35 10.67
N GLN A 154 12.00 -2.10 10.22
CA GLN A 154 10.92 -1.18 10.55
C GLN A 154 10.68 -0.19 9.41
N TRP A 155 9.43 0.25 9.28
CA TRP A 155 9.10 1.38 8.43
C TRP A 155 9.64 2.68 9.01
N THR A 156 9.99 3.63 8.16
CA THR A 156 10.42 4.97 8.57
C THR A 156 9.37 5.99 8.18
N LEU A 157 8.83 6.71 9.17
CA LEU A 157 7.96 7.86 8.96
C LEU A 157 8.83 9.03 8.50
N SER A 158 8.57 9.54 7.30
CA SER A 158 9.32 10.67 6.78
C SER A 158 8.83 12.00 7.36
N GLY A 159 9.66 13.05 7.28
CA GLY A 159 9.26 14.41 7.63
C GLY A 159 8.31 15.07 6.61
N TRP A 160 8.01 14.40 5.50
CA TRP A 160 7.18 14.94 4.43
C TRP A 160 5.70 14.90 4.83
N LYS A 161 5.05 16.06 4.75
CA LYS A 161 3.62 16.24 5.00
C LYS A 161 3.00 16.85 3.77
N LEU A 162 2.08 16.12 3.15
CA LEU A 162 1.36 16.56 1.96
C LEU A 162 -0.01 17.06 2.38
N GLN A 163 -0.43 18.22 1.84
CA GLN A 163 -1.80 18.66 2.01
C GLN A 163 -2.72 17.77 1.15
N PRO A 164 -3.92 17.41 1.63
CA PRO A 164 -4.90 16.72 0.82
C PRO A 164 -5.36 17.74 -0.22
N PHE A 165 -4.88 17.60 -1.45
CA PHE A 165 -5.44 18.33 -2.55
C PHE A 165 -6.90 17.89 -2.74
N GLY A 166 -7.81 18.86 -2.79
CA GLY A 166 -9.18 18.61 -3.22
C GLY A 166 -9.15 17.94 -4.59
N SER A 167 -9.79 16.78 -4.68
CA SER A 167 -9.85 15.90 -5.85
C SER A 167 -8.57 15.08 -6.12
N ILE A 168 -8.82 13.78 -6.29
CA ILE A 168 -7.87 12.68 -6.42
C ILE A 168 -6.98 12.88 -7.67
N HIS A 169 -5.87 13.61 -7.51
CA HIS A 169 -4.72 13.47 -8.39
C HIS A 169 -3.51 13.04 -7.57
N ARG A 170 -3.14 11.78 -7.78
CA ARG A 170 -2.02 11.06 -7.19
C ARG A 170 -0.74 11.91 -7.33
N ILE A 171 -0.07 12.19 -6.22
CA ILE A 171 1.04 13.16 -6.12
C ILE A 171 2.31 12.67 -6.84
N PHE A 172 2.45 11.34 -6.97
CA PHE A 172 3.44 10.78 -7.87
C PHE A 172 2.78 10.50 -9.22
N PRO A 173 3.27 11.11 -10.33
CA PRO A 173 2.82 10.72 -11.64
C PRO A 173 3.09 9.22 -11.78
N ARG A 174 2.03 8.48 -12.16
CA ARG A 174 2.22 7.17 -12.80
C ARG A 174 3.31 7.40 -13.84
N GLN A 175 4.39 6.64 -13.82
CA GLN A 175 5.15 6.46 -15.04
C GLN A 175 4.17 5.76 -15.99
N THR A 176 3.51 6.58 -16.81
CA THR A 176 2.74 6.10 -17.93
C THR A 176 3.79 5.45 -18.82
N VAL A 177 3.82 4.12 -18.85
CA VAL A 177 4.55 3.41 -19.88
C VAL A 177 3.94 3.91 -21.19
N HIS A 178 4.64 4.81 -21.86
CA HIS A 178 4.32 5.18 -23.22
C HIS A 178 4.51 3.91 -24.04
N CYS A 179 3.41 3.25 -24.39
CA CYS A 179 3.42 2.30 -25.48
C CYS A 179 3.71 3.12 -26.74
N GLY A 180 4.99 3.27 -27.07
CA GLY A 180 5.43 3.74 -28.37
C GLY A 180 4.94 2.73 -29.39
N GLY A 181 3.90 3.09 -30.12
CA GLY A 181 3.54 2.41 -31.35
C GLY A 181 4.59 2.73 -32.40
N SER A 182 5.59 1.86 -32.54
CA SER A 182 6.32 1.73 -33.80
C SER A 182 5.77 0.51 -34.50
N GLY A 183 4.95 0.77 -35.52
CA GLY A 183 4.52 -0.24 -36.48
C GLY A 183 5.70 -0.88 -37.18
N GLY A 184 5.52 -2.16 -37.51
CA GLY A 184 6.41 -2.95 -38.32
C GLY A 184 5.68 -4.21 -38.74
N GLU A 185 4.79 -4.09 -39.73
CA GLU A 185 4.53 -5.20 -40.65
C GLU A 185 5.88 -5.70 -41.16
N LEU A 186 6.08 -7.03 -41.20
CA LEU A 186 6.46 -7.79 -42.39
C LEU A 186 6.88 -9.23 -42.01
N CYS A 187 6.23 -10.16 -42.73
CA CYS A 187 6.49 -11.59 -42.96
C CYS A 187 6.18 -12.59 -41.83
#